data_AF-A0A8R7P3X9-F1
#
_entry.id   AF-A0A8R7P3X9-F1
#
_cell.length_a   1.000
_cell.length_b   1.000
_cell.length_c   1.000
_cell.angle_alpha   90.00
_cell.angle_beta   90.00
_cell.angle_gamma   90.00
#
_symmetry.space_group_name_H-M   'P 1'
#
loop_
_entity.id
_entity.type
_entity.pdbx_description
1 polymer ?
#
loop_
_entity_poly.entity_id
_entity_poly.type
_entity_poly.pdbx_seq_one_letter_code
_entity_poly.pdbx_strand_id
1 'polypeptide(L)'
;MLDTVYRDELRARHSINSGFIVAQACHDSTIEKIGLRRGDVIDLDHRSTVVELEEFLLGLGWVFLEKKLDSHSTIDVKIRVHDIRAKTSVCTILPMGFSDAVVHSYH
;
A
#
# COMPACT_ATOMS: atom_id res chain seq x y z
N MET A 1 -0.26 5.41 -11.50
CA MET A 1 -1.31 6.37 -11.08
C MET A 1 -2.64 5.90 -11.67
N LEU A 2 -3.73 6.02 -10.91
CA LEU A 2 -5.07 5.72 -11.43
C LEU A 2 -5.43 6.69 -12.56
N ASP A 3 -5.94 6.17 -13.67
CA ASP A 3 -6.61 6.99 -14.69
C ASP A 3 -7.75 7.77 -14.02
N THR A 4 -7.95 9.03 -14.41
CA THR A 4 -9.05 9.87 -13.95
C THR A 4 -10.42 9.21 -14.13
N VAL A 5 -10.63 8.50 -15.24
CA VAL A 5 -11.89 7.77 -15.49
C VAL A 5 -12.09 6.64 -14.48
N TYR A 6 -11.02 5.92 -14.14
CA TYR A 6 -11.09 4.83 -13.17
C TYR A 6 -11.30 5.34 -11.74
N ARG A 7 -10.72 6.49 -11.39
CA ARG A 7 -11.01 7.16 -10.10
C ARG A 7 -12.47 7.54 -10.00
N ASP A 8 -13.05 8.11 -11.04
CA ASP A 8 -14.46 8.51 -11.04
C ASP A 8 -15.38 7.29 -10.92
N GLU A 9 -15.03 6.17 -11.55
CA GLU A 9 -15.76 4.91 -11.38
C GLU A 9 -15.68 4.38 -9.93
N LEU A 10 -14.47 4.36 -9.34
CA LEU A 10 -14.27 3.94 -7.96
C LEU A 10 -15.06 4.81 -6.98
N ARG A 11 -15.10 6.13 -7.19
CA ARG A 11 -15.91 7.06 -6.39
C ARG A 11 -17.39 6.77 -6.53
N ALA A 12 -17.88 6.66 -7.77
CA ALA A 12 -19.31 6.53 -8.05
C ALA A 12 -19.87 5.17 -7.62
N ARG A 13 -19.12 4.08 -7.81
CA ARG A 13 -19.63 2.70 -7.62
C ARG A 13 -19.20 2.06 -6.31
N HIS A 14 -18.10 2.53 -5.71
CA HIS A 14 -17.50 1.93 -4.54
C HIS A 14 -17.28 2.92 -3.38
N SER A 15 -17.59 4.20 -3.56
CA SER A 15 -17.37 5.27 -2.56
C SER A 15 -15.91 5.37 -2.10
N ILE A 16 -14.97 5.03 -2.99
CA ILE A 16 -13.53 5.08 -2.74
C ILE A 16 -12.98 6.39 -3.30
N ASN A 17 -12.52 7.26 -2.40
CA ASN A 17 -12.12 8.64 -2.76
C ASN A 17 -10.60 8.82 -2.90
N SER A 18 -9.82 7.88 -2.37
CA SER A 18 -8.35 7.91 -2.24
C SER A 18 -7.78 6.49 -2.36
N GLY A 19 -6.46 6.39 -2.49
CA GLY A 19 -5.73 5.13 -2.45
C GLY A 19 -5.03 4.73 -3.75
N PHE A 20 -4.35 3.59 -3.68
CA PHE A 20 -3.48 3.04 -4.72
C PHE A 20 -3.92 1.63 -5.08
N ILE A 21 -3.99 1.31 -6.38
CA ILE A 21 -4.27 -0.07 -6.82
C ILE A 21 -3.04 -0.95 -6.57
N VAL A 22 -3.28 -2.14 -6.03
CA VAL A 22 -2.32 -3.24 -6.05
C VAL A 22 -2.15 -3.75 -7.48
N ALA A 23 -1.07 -3.34 -8.14
CA ALA A 23 -0.75 -3.77 -9.50
C ALA A 23 -0.32 -5.26 -9.55
N GLN A 24 0.37 -5.72 -8.51
CA GLN A 24 0.91 -7.07 -8.39
C GLN A 24 0.93 -7.52 -6.92
N ALA A 25 0.64 -8.80 -6.71
CA ALA A 25 0.87 -9.50 -5.45
C ALA A 25 1.66 -10.77 -5.80
N CYS A 26 2.92 -10.83 -5.37
CA CYS A 26 3.80 -11.98 -5.64
C CYS A 26 3.50 -13.11 -4.64
N HIS A 27 3.73 -14.35 -5.08
CA HIS A 27 3.63 -15.52 -4.20
C HIS A 27 4.58 -15.36 -3.00
N ASP A 28 4.12 -15.74 -1.80
CA ASP A 28 4.78 -15.62 -0.50
C ASP A 28 5.16 -14.20 -0.06
N SER A 29 4.70 -13.17 -0.78
CA SER A 29 4.91 -11.78 -0.38
C SER A 29 4.11 -11.41 0.86
N THR A 30 4.55 -10.38 1.58
CA THR A 30 3.78 -9.81 2.70
C THR A 30 2.37 -9.41 2.26
N ILE A 31 2.23 -8.88 1.04
CA ILE A 31 0.95 -8.49 0.44
C ILE A 31 0.01 -9.70 0.33
N GLU A 32 0.47 -10.82 -0.25
CA GLU A 32 -0.36 -12.02 -0.37
C GLU A 32 -0.73 -12.61 1.00
N LYS A 33 0.24 -12.65 1.94
CA LYS A 33 0.03 -13.19 3.30
C LYS A 33 -1.02 -12.42 4.09
N ILE A 34 -1.17 -11.12 3.86
CA ILE A 34 -2.25 -10.32 4.47
C ILE A 34 -3.55 -10.33 3.66
N GLY A 35 -3.63 -11.15 2.61
CA GLY A 35 -4.83 -11.38 1.82
C GLY A 35 -5.08 -10.37 0.71
N LEU A 36 -4.13 -9.47 0.43
CA LEU A 36 -4.23 -8.51 -0.67
C LEU A 36 -4.03 -9.20 -2.02
N ARG A 37 -4.81 -8.76 -3.00
CA ARG A 37 -4.81 -9.30 -4.36
C ARG A 37 -4.64 -8.19 -5.37
N ARG A 38 -4.21 -8.56 -6.57
CA ARG A 38 -4.18 -7.64 -7.71
C ARG A 38 -5.57 -7.05 -7.94
N GLY A 39 -5.63 -5.72 -8.04
CA GLY A 39 -6.86 -4.96 -8.26
C GLY A 39 -7.52 -4.42 -6.99
N ASP A 40 -7.09 -4.86 -5.81
CA ASP A 40 -7.50 -4.22 -4.55
C ASP A 40 -6.99 -2.78 -4.50
N VAL A 41 -7.68 -1.91 -3.76
CA VAL A 41 -7.24 -0.54 -3.50
C VAL A 41 -6.80 -0.40 -2.06
N ILE A 42 -5.57 0.08 -1.85
CA ILE A 42 -5.00 0.37 -0.54
C ILE A 42 -5.10 1.87 -0.28
N ASP A 43 -5.78 2.23 0.81
CA ASP A 43 -5.92 3.58 1.33
C ASP A 43 -5.05 3.73 2.59
N LEU A 44 -3.98 4.51 2.45
CA LEU A 44 -3.02 4.82 3.51
C LEU A 44 -3.45 6.12 4.20
N ASP A 45 -4.57 6.07 4.93
CA ASP A 45 -5.11 7.21 5.66
C ASP A 45 -5.36 8.44 4.76
N HIS A 46 -6.16 8.24 3.71
CA HIS A 46 -6.58 9.28 2.77
C HIS A 46 -5.48 9.89 1.88
N ARG A 47 -4.25 9.36 1.95
CA ARG A 47 -3.18 9.69 1.00
C ARG A 47 -3.58 9.24 -0.41
N SER A 48 -3.58 10.17 -1.35
CA SER A 48 -4.15 9.95 -2.70
C SER A 48 -3.23 10.41 -3.83
N THR A 49 -2.17 11.15 -3.49
CA THR A 49 -1.12 11.58 -4.41
C THR A 49 0.17 10.79 -4.23
N VAL A 50 0.97 10.72 -5.29
CA VAL A 50 2.30 10.08 -5.22
C VAL A 50 3.20 10.82 -4.23
N VAL A 51 3.11 12.15 -4.19
CA VAL A 51 3.91 12.99 -3.27
C VAL A 51 3.61 12.65 -1.80
N GLU A 52 2.33 12.57 -1.41
CA GLU A 52 1.95 12.20 -0.04
C GLU A 52 2.42 10.78 0.34
N LEU A 53 2.44 9.86 -0.63
CA LEU A 53 2.95 8.51 -0.42
C LEU A 53 4.48 8.53 -0.24
N GLU A 54 5.20 9.26 -1.07
CA GLU A 54 6.65 9.41 -0.97
C GLU A 54 7.06 10.02 0.37
N GLU A 55 6.42 11.12 0.78
CA GLU A 55 6.64 11.76 2.08
C GLU A 55 6.39 10.80 3.24
N PHE A 56 5.31 10.00 3.17
CA PHE A 56 5.00 8.99 4.17
C PHE A 56 6.09 7.89 4.25
N LEU A 57 6.51 7.35 3.10
CA LEU A 57 7.54 6.31 3.05
C LEU A 57 8.91 6.83 3.52
N LEU A 58 9.25 8.09 3.18
CA LEU A 58 10.46 8.74 3.70
C LEU A 58 10.40 8.91 5.22
N GLY A 59 9.25 9.30 5.77
CA GLY A 59 9.03 9.37 7.21
C GLY A 59 9.22 8.02 7.89
N LEU A 60 8.71 6.93 7.30
CA LEU A 60 8.95 5.58 7.81
C LEU A 60 10.45 5.22 7.78
N GLY A 61 11.14 5.51 6.68
CA GLY A 61 12.59 5.30 6.55
C GLY A 61 13.36 6.01 7.66
N TRP A 62 12.99 7.25 7.99
CA TRP A 62 13.59 7.98 9.10
C TRP A 62 13.38 7.28 10.45
N VAL A 63 12.20 6.74 10.72
CA VAL A 63 11.92 5.97 11.94
C VAL A 63 12.80 4.73 12.04
N PHE A 64 13.03 4.03 10.93
CA PHE A 64 13.96 2.89 10.88
C PHE A 64 15.39 3.31 11.27
N LEU A 65 15.87 4.43 10.75
CA LEU A 65 17.20 4.97 11.02
C LEU A 65 17.34 5.44 12.48
N GLU A 66 16.38 6.20 13.01
CA GLU A 66 16.43 6.70 14.39
C GLU A 66 16.39 5.58 15.43
N LYS A 67 15.55 4.56 15.19
CA LYS A 67 15.38 3.44 16.13
C LYS A 67 16.45 2.36 16.00
N LYS A 68 17.38 2.48 15.04
CA LYS A 68 18.40 1.45 14.72
C LYS A 68 17.78 0.07 14.54
N LEU A 69 16.63 0.03 13.87
CA LEU A 69 15.95 -1.23 13.55
C LEU A 69 16.81 -2.00 12.54
N ASP A 70 16.94 -3.30 12.76
CA ASP A 70 17.66 -4.17 11.83
C ASP A 70 16.81 -4.48 10.58
N SER A 71 17.42 -5.11 9.59
CA SER A 71 16.77 -5.50 8.32
C SER A 71 15.67 -6.56 8.50
N HIS A 72 15.52 -7.13 9.69
CA HIS A 72 14.45 -8.09 10.02
C HIS A 72 13.27 -7.43 10.75
N SER A 73 13.44 -6.18 11.16
CA SER A 73 12.42 -5.41 11.85
C SER A 73 11.35 -4.91 10.88
N THR A 74 10.11 -4.85 11.34
CA THR A 74 8.98 -4.29 10.61
C THR A 74 8.31 -3.19 11.41
N ILE A 75 7.79 -2.19 10.69
CA ILE A 75 6.85 -1.21 11.24
C ILE A 75 5.45 -1.57 10.77
N ASP A 76 4.54 -1.70 11.73
CA ASP A 76 3.14 -1.97 11.46
C ASP A 76 2.44 -0.71 10.95
N VAL A 77 2.10 -0.71 9.66
CA VAL A 77 1.36 0.38 9.02
C VAL A 77 -0.11 0.00 8.94
N LYS A 78 -0.97 0.79 9.60
CA LYS A 78 -2.41 0.63 9.46
C LYS A 78 -2.86 1.09 8.08
N ILE A 79 -3.52 0.19 7.36
CA ILE A 79 -4.09 0.46 6.03
C ILE A 79 -5.57 0.12 5.99
N ARG A 80 -6.29 0.77 5.08
CA ARG A 80 -7.62 0.34 4.67
C ARG A 80 -7.51 -0.32 3.30
N VAL A 81 -8.09 -1.50 3.17
CA VAL A 81 -8.09 -2.29 1.93
C VAL A 81 -9.51 -2.34 1.42
N HIS A 82 -9.69 -2.00 0.15
CA HIS A 82 -10.97 -2.10 -0.55
C HIS A 82 -10.91 -3.25 -1.55
N ASP A 83 -11.70 -4.29 -1.32
CA ASP A 83 -11.95 -5.35 -2.30
C ASP A 83 -13.03 -4.83 -3.26
N ILE A 84 -12.62 -4.47 -4.47
CA ILE A 84 -13.50 -3.91 -5.49
C ILE A 84 -14.54 -4.94 -5.96
N ARG A 85 -14.18 -6.24 -5.97
CA ARG A 85 -15.05 -7.32 -6.45
C ARG A 85 -16.12 -7.65 -5.43
N ALA A 86 -15.73 -7.80 -4.17
CA ALA A 86 -16.64 -8.09 -3.06
C ALA A 86 -17.39 -6.85 -2.56
N LYS A 87 -16.95 -5.64 -2.95
CA LYS A 87 -17.44 -4.35 -2.46
C LYS A 87 -17.35 -4.24 -0.93
N THR A 88 -16.27 -4.78 -0.37
CA THR A 88 -16.01 -4.73 1.07
C THR A 88 -14.79 -3.87 1.35
N SER A 89 -14.69 -3.39 2.58
CA SER A 89 -13.54 -2.63 3.04
C SER A 89 -13.15 -3.10 4.43
N VAL A 90 -11.87 -3.39 4.61
CA VAL A 90 -11.32 -3.90 5.87
C VAL A 90 -10.11 -3.07 6.25
N CYS A 91 -9.99 -2.78 7.54
CA CYS A 91 -8.78 -2.20 8.07
C CYS A 91 -7.84 -3.32 8.53
N THR A 92 -6.59 -3.28 8.08
CA THR A 92 -5.58 -4.28 8.42
C THR A 92 -4.23 -3.62 8.69
N ILE A 93 -3.27 -4.42 9.15
CA ILE A 93 -1.90 -4.02 9.36
C ILE A 93 -1.06 -4.55 8.21
N LEU A 94 -0.26 -3.67 7.62
CA LEU A 94 0.77 -3.99 6.65
C LEU A 94 2.13 -3.86 7.34
N PRO A 95 2.79 -4.99 7.68
CA PRO A 95 4.15 -4.96 8.22
C PRO A 95 5.11 -4.52 7.11
N MET A 96 5.69 -3.33 7.26
CA MET A 96 6.68 -2.81 6.33
C MET A 96 8.08 -3.01 6.90
N GLY A 97 8.92 -3.77 6.20
CA GLY A 97 10.35 -3.86 6.49
C GLY A 97 11.15 -2.81 5.72
N PHE A 98 12.35 -2.51 6.19
CA PHE A 98 13.31 -1.67 5.48
C PHE A 98 14.45 -2.52 4.94
N SER A 99 14.76 -2.39 3.66
CA SER A 99 15.83 -3.13 3.01
C SER A 99 16.61 -2.19 2.09
N ASP A 100 17.93 -2.24 2.20
CA ASP A 100 18.88 -1.56 1.29
C ASP A 100 19.10 -2.40 0.01
N ALA A 101 18.08 -3.15 -0.42
CA ALA A 101 18.15 -3.91 -1.64
C ALA A 101 17.98 -2.95 -2.82
N VAL A 102 19.03 -2.83 -3.64
CA VAL A 102 18.94 -2.28 -4.99
C VAL A 102 17.81 -3.04 -5.69
N VAL A 103 16.69 -2.36 -5.94
CA VAL A 103 15.54 -2.94 -6.64
C VAL A 103 16.01 -3.28 -8.04
N HIS A 104 16.44 -4.52 -8.26
CA HIS A 104 16.59 -5.06 -9.60
C HIS A 104 15.19 -5.05 -10.21
N SER A 105 14.99 -4.10 -11.14
CA SER A 105 13.81 -3.98 -11.98
C SER A 105 13.49 -5.35 -12.62
N TYR A 106 12.37 -5.95 -12.23
CA TYR A 106 11.85 -7.13 -12.91
C TYR A 106 11.15 -6.67 -14.20
N HIS A 107 11.66 -7.16 -15.33
CA HIS A 107 11.07 -7.03 -16.67
C HIS A 107 9.75 -7.79 -16.79
#